data_AF-A0A2T6KMF4-F1
#
_entry.id   AF-A0A2T6KMF4-F1
#
_cell.length_a   1.000
_cell.length_b   1.000
_cell.length_c   1.000
_cell.angle_alpha   90.00
_cell.angle_beta   90.00
_cell.angle_gamma   90.00
#
_symmetry.space_group_name_H-M   'P 1'
#
loop_
_entity.id
_entity.type
_entity.pdbx_description
1 polymer ?
#
loop_
_entity_poly.entity_id
_entity_poly.type
_entity_poly.pdbx_seq_one_letter_code
_entity_poly.pdbx_strand_id
1 'polypeptide(L)'
;MYQISKLAESVGLSRATLLYYEKLGLLRAARQANGYRVYTDVDRQRLSLMQQLQAGGLSLQECRACLDGKLDREMLGQRLDTLEREIAAKTRSRDLLAALLGRGSLKDWHEEVERVAPDLHRAWLMTQGFSSAEAARVAWLSKDMNAHDDYMAGFMEVFSRLDRWGPATEAATRRALVMVPFAPQTILEIGCGPGMATMTLADATAARIVATDTDAGALDRLTGRIAAQGVGDRVEVHNMDMAQLPVPDDPWDVIWAEGSAYIIGIERALRDWRPLLRPGGVLVFSEMVWRINDPSDELRAFWASEYPAMTRVPVRLAQAKRAGYRVIGHFDMGREAMDTYYRPLEARVAEMEERLTGSRVLNDLRAELATYHTCDGIVSFEMFVLQKP
;
A
#
# COMPACT_ATOMS: atom_id res chain seq x y z
N MET A 1 55.75 -26.39 -25.44
CA MET A 1 55.84 -26.62 -23.98
C MET A 1 56.21 -25.31 -23.29
N TYR A 2 55.59 -25.04 -22.15
CA TYR A 2 55.73 -23.81 -21.38
C TYR A 2 56.41 -24.12 -20.04
N GLN A 3 57.43 -23.33 -19.66
CA GLN A 3 57.85 -23.28 -18.26
C GLN A 3 56.79 -22.55 -17.43
N ILE A 4 56.74 -22.81 -16.12
CA ILE A 4 55.69 -22.26 -15.24
C ILE A 4 55.56 -20.72 -15.33
N SER A 5 56.68 -19.99 -15.45
CA SER A 5 56.66 -18.53 -15.57
C SER A 5 56.05 -18.06 -16.90
N LYS A 6 56.39 -18.72 -18.01
CA LYS A 6 55.83 -18.40 -19.33
C LYS A 6 54.35 -18.78 -19.43
N LEU A 7 53.95 -19.88 -18.80
CA LEU A 7 52.54 -20.28 -18.72
C LEU A 7 51.74 -19.25 -17.93
N ALA A 8 52.22 -18.89 -16.73
CA ALA A 8 51.62 -17.87 -15.85
C ALA A 8 51.36 -16.55 -16.60
N GLU A 9 52.38 -16.05 -17.30
CA GLU A 9 52.27 -14.84 -18.12
C GLU A 9 51.21 -14.99 -19.23
N SER A 10 51.22 -16.12 -19.95
CA SER A 10 50.31 -16.37 -21.08
C SER A 10 48.81 -16.46 -20.74
N VAL A 11 48.47 -16.69 -19.46
CA VAL A 11 47.08 -16.80 -18.96
C VAL A 11 46.75 -15.74 -17.91
N GLY A 12 47.69 -14.82 -17.64
CA GLY A 12 47.51 -13.74 -16.66
C GLY A 12 47.37 -14.21 -15.20
N LEU A 13 47.94 -15.35 -14.83
CA LEU A 13 47.87 -15.89 -13.46
C LEU A 13 49.23 -15.81 -12.77
N SER A 14 49.22 -15.77 -11.43
CA SER A 14 50.47 -15.84 -10.67
C SER A 14 51.05 -17.25 -10.70
N ARG A 15 52.39 -17.36 -10.57
CA ARG A 15 53.07 -18.66 -10.40
C ARG A 15 52.52 -19.43 -9.19
N ALA A 16 52.17 -18.74 -8.11
CA ALA A 16 51.60 -19.36 -6.91
C ALA A 16 50.22 -19.96 -7.20
N THR A 17 49.39 -19.28 -7.99
CA THR A 17 48.07 -19.78 -8.43
C THR A 17 48.21 -21.07 -9.26
N LEU A 18 49.17 -21.13 -10.19
CA LEU A 18 49.42 -22.33 -10.98
C LEU A 18 49.89 -23.51 -10.13
N LEU A 19 50.76 -23.27 -9.15
CA LEU A 19 51.20 -24.30 -8.20
C LEU A 19 50.05 -24.79 -7.30
N TYR A 20 49.16 -23.87 -6.91
CA TYR A 20 47.95 -24.22 -6.18
C TYR A 20 47.00 -25.07 -7.03
N TYR A 21 46.81 -24.73 -8.30
CA TYR A 21 46.01 -25.52 -9.24
C TYR A 21 46.64 -26.90 -9.52
N GLU A 22 47.97 -27.00 -9.60
CA GLU A 22 48.70 -28.28 -9.64
C GLU A 22 48.42 -29.11 -8.37
N LYS A 23 48.47 -28.49 -7.18
CA LYS A 23 48.14 -29.16 -5.90
C LYS A 23 46.70 -29.65 -5.84
N LEU A 24 45.76 -28.90 -6.41
CA LEU A 24 44.35 -29.30 -6.53
C LEU A 24 44.10 -30.34 -7.65
N GLY A 25 45.13 -30.72 -8.41
CA GLY A 25 45.04 -31.68 -9.50
C GLY A 25 44.37 -31.15 -10.77
N LEU A 26 44.21 -29.82 -10.89
CA LEU A 26 43.64 -29.15 -12.07
C LEU A 26 44.62 -29.10 -13.25
N LEU A 27 45.92 -29.18 -12.95
CA LEU A 27 47.03 -29.22 -13.89
C LEU A 27 47.96 -30.37 -13.55
N ARG A 28 48.63 -30.93 -14.57
CA ARG A 28 49.67 -31.94 -14.38
C ARG A 28 50.94 -31.51 -15.09
N ALA A 29 51.93 -31.08 -14.33
CA ALA A 29 53.24 -30.74 -14.87
C ALA A 29 54.01 -32.00 -15.26
N ALA A 30 54.53 -32.06 -16.48
CA ALA A 30 55.59 -33.02 -16.82
C ALA A 30 56.94 -32.50 -16.29
N ARG A 31 57.85 -33.41 -15.95
CA ARG A 31 59.22 -33.04 -15.56
C ARG A 31 60.18 -33.33 -16.69
N GLN A 32 60.99 -32.34 -17.05
CA GLN A 32 62.13 -32.54 -17.94
C GLN A 32 63.26 -33.30 -17.22
N ALA A 33 64.22 -33.85 -17.97
CA ALA A 33 65.38 -34.58 -17.43
C ALA A 33 66.23 -33.74 -16.43
N ASN A 34 66.13 -32.42 -16.50
CA ASN A 34 66.77 -31.45 -15.61
C ASN A 34 65.93 -31.08 -14.37
N GLY A 35 64.79 -31.76 -14.13
CA GLY A 35 63.92 -31.55 -12.97
C GLY A 35 62.93 -30.38 -13.08
N TYR A 36 62.97 -29.58 -14.16
CA TYR A 36 62.06 -28.45 -14.33
C TYR A 36 60.65 -28.90 -14.74
N ARG A 37 59.63 -28.20 -14.20
CA ARG A 37 58.22 -28.37 -14.57
C ARG A 37 57.95 -27.75 -15.93
N VAL A 38 57.35 -28.52 -16.82
CA VAL A 38 56.88 -28.07 -18.12
C VAL A 38 55.43 -28.46 -18.34
N TYR A 39 54.72 -27.56 -19.03
CA TYR A 39 53.31 -27.67 -19.34
C TYR A 39 53.10 -27.66 -20.86
N THR A 40 52.02 -28.27 -21.30
CA THR A 40 51.64 -28.36 -22.71
C THR A 40 50.74 -27.20 -23.12
N ASP A 41 50.47 -27.07 -24.42
CA ASP A 41 49.45 -26.11 -24.87
C ASP A 41 48.04 -26.55 -24.47
N VAL A 42 47.81 -27.86 -24.28
CA VAL A 42 46.56 -28.38 -23.71
C VAL A 42 46.34 -27.87 -22.29
N ASP A 43 47.39 -27.81 -21.46
CA ASP A 43 47.29 -27.24 -20.11
C ASP A 43 46.94 -25.74 -20.15
N ARG A 44 47.49 -25.00 -21.11
CA ARG A 44 47.16 -23.58 -21.32
C ARG A 44 45.70 -23.40 -21.75
N GLN A 45 45.23 -24.18 -22.72
CA GLN A 45 43.85 -24.13 -23.19
C GLN A 45 42.86 -24.52 -22.07
N ARG A 46 43.22 -25.53 -21.26
CA ARG A 46 42.44 -25.95 -20.09
C ARG A 46 42.33 -24.84 -19.04
N LEU A 47 43.42 -24.12 -18.75
CA LEU A 47 43.40 -22.96 -17.85
C LEU A 47 42.50 -21.84 -18.39
N SER A 48 42.59 -21.56 -19.69
CA SER A 48 41.76 -20.55 -20.34
C SER A 48 40.27 -20.91 -20.23
N LEU A 49 39.90 -22.16 -20.52
CA LEU A 49 38.52 -22.63 -20.36
C LEU A 49 38.05 -22.57 -18.90
N MET A 50 38.93 -22.91 -17.95
CA MET A 50 38.62 -22.80 -16.53
C MET A 50 38.35 -21.34 -16.12
N GLN A 51 39.14 -20.38 -16.61
CA GLN A 51 38.91 -18.95 -16.35
C GLN A 51 37.56 -18.47 -16.90
N GLN A 52 37.15 -18.95 -18.08
CA GLN A 52 35.84 -18.65 -18.66
C GLN A 52 34.70 -19.21 -17.79
N LEU A 53 34.83 -20.46 -17.31
CA LEU A 53 33.84 -21.07 -16.41
C LEU A 53 33.77 -20.33 -15.06
N GLN A 54 34.91 -19.91 -14.51
CA GLN A 54 34.95 -19.12 -13.28
C GLN A 54 34.32 -17.73 -13.46
N ALA A 55 34.49 -17.10 -14.61
CA ALA A 55 33.82 -15.84 -14.95
C ALA A 55 32.28 -15.99 -15.01
N GLY A 56 31.80 -17.20 -15.35
CA GLY A 56 30.39 -17.58 -15.25
C GLY A 56 29.89 -17.86 -13.82
N GLY A 57 30.73 -17.66 -12.80
CA GLY A 57 30.36 -17.80 -11.39
C GLY A 57 30.59 -19.21 -10.81
N LEU A 58 31.27 -20.11 -11.51
CA LEU A 58 31.61 -21.44 -11.00
C LEU A 58 32.85 -21.38 -10.09
N SER A 59 32.83 -22.14 -9.01
CA SER A 59 34.00 -22.40 -8.17
C SER A 59 35.02 -23.30 -8.87
N LEU A 60 36.24 -23.33 -8.37
CA LEU A 60 37.32 -24.18 -8.92
C LEU A 60 36.96 -25.66 -8.95
N GLN A 61 36.20 -26.14 -7.96
CA GLN A 61 35.76 -27.53 -7.89
C GLN A 61 34.72 -27.85 -8.96
N GLU A 62 33.79 -26.92 -9.21
CA GLU A 62 32.76 -27.07 -10.25
C GLU A 62 33.37 -26.95 -11.64
N CYS A 63 34.30 -26.02 -11.86
CA CYS A 63 35.03 -25.95 -13.14
C CYS A 63 35.79 -27.25 -13.42
N ARG A 64 36.39 -27.86 -12.40
CA ARG A 64 37.03 -29.17 -12.54
C ARG A 64 36.04 -30.24 -12.96
N ALA A 65 34.87 -30.30 -12.31
CA ALA A 65 33.82 -31.26 -12.64
C ALA A 65 33.33 -31.08 -14.09
N CYS A 66 33.19 -29.84 -14.56
CA CYS A 66 32.85 -29.54 -15.95
C CYS A 66 33.94 -29.95 -16.96
N LEU A 67 35.22 -29.87 -16.58
CA LEU A 67 36.35 -30.18 -17.45
C LEU A 67 36.68 -31.68 -17.53
N ASP A 68 36.43 -32.42 -16.44
CA ASP A 68 36.86 -33.82 -16.29
C ASP A 68 35.72 -34.83 -16.46
N GLY A 69 34.47 -34.37 -16.62
CA GLY A 69 33.29 -35.23 -16.66
C GLY A 69 32.17 -34.72 -17.55
N LYS A 70 31.02 -35.41 -17.51
CA LYS A 70 29.78 -34.91 -18.12
C LYS A 70 29.30 -33.69 -17.35
N LEU A 71 28.78 -32.69 -18.07
CA LEU A 71 28.17 -31.51 -17.46
C LEU A 71 27.05 -31.93 -16.51
N ASP A 72 27.23 -31.61 -15.23
CA ASP A 72 26.18 -31.73 -14.22
C ASP A 72 25.18 -30.58 -14.42
N ARG A 73 24.10 -30.88 -15.13
CA ARG A 73 23.06 -29.91 -15.46
C ARG A 73 22.28 -29.45 -14.23
N GLU A 74 22.19 -30.28 -13.19
CA GLU A 74 21.45 -29.96 -11.98
C GLU A 74 22.21 -28.90 -11.17
N MET A 75 23.51 -29.13 -10.93
CA MET A 75 24.40 -28.16 -10.29
C MET A 75 24.41 -26.81 -11.03
N LEU A 76 24.52 -26.83 -12.37
CA LEU A 76 24.48 -25.61 -13.18
C LEU A 76 23.13 -24.88 -13.08
N GLY A 77 22.02 -25.62 -13.06
CA GLY A 77 20.68 -25.06 -12.84
C GLY A 77 20.57 -24.35 -11.49
N GLN A 78 20.98 -25.02 -10.41
CA GLN A 78 20.99 -24.42 -9.06
C GLN A 78 21.85 -23.15 -8.98
N ARG A 79 22.98 -23.11 -9.71
CA ARG A 79 23.85 -21.93 -9.76
C ARG A 79 23.19 -20.78 -10.51
N LEU A 80 22.53 -21.07 -11.64
CA LEU A 80 21.77 -20.10 -12.41
C LEU A 80 20.63 -19.51 -11.57
N ASP A 81 19.82 -20.34 -10.91
CA ASP A 81 18.73 -19.90 -10.03
C ASP A 81 19.22 -18.99 -8.88
N THR A 82 20.44 -19.25 -8.39
CA THR A 82 21.06 -18.41 -7.36
C THR A 82 21.45 -17.04 -7.92
N LEU A 83 22.09 -17.00 -9.10
CA LEU A 83 22.44 -15.75 -9.78
C LEU A 83 21.20 -14.93 -10.16
N GLU A 84 20.13 -15.58 -10.64
CA GLU A 84 18.88 -14.91 -10.96
C GLU A 84 18.26 -14.25 -9.72
N ARG A 85 18.27 -14.92 -8.57
CA ARG A 85 17.82 -14.33 -7.29
C ARG A 85 18.69 -13.15 -6.86
N GLU A 86 20.01 -13.23 -7.01
CA GLU A 86 20.93 -12.15 -6.69
C GLU A 86 20.73 -10.93 -7.61
N ILE A 87 20.58 -11.17 -8.92
CA ILE A 87 20.28 -10.12 -9.90
C ILE A 87 18.95 -9.45 -9.56
N ALA A 88 17.89 -10.23 -9.29
CA ALA A 88 16.60 -9.70 -8.92
C ALA A 88 16.68 -8.83 -7.64
N ALA A 89 17.44 -9.27 -6.63
CA ALA A 89 17.66 -8.50 -5.42
C ALA A 89 18.43 -7.19 -5.68
N LYS A 90 19.51 -7.24 -6.47
CA LYS A 90 20.29 -6.04 -6.82
C LYS A 90 19.51 -5.06 -7.68
N THR A 91 18.68 -5.56 -8.59
CA THR A 91 17.74 -4.75 -9.38
C THR A 91 16.76 -4.03 -8.47
N ARG A 92 16.11 -4.73 -7.52
CA ARG A 92 15.23 -4.07 -6.53
C ARG A 92 15.95 -2.99 -5.72
N SER A 93 17.18 -3.26 -5.27
CA SER A 93 17.98 -2.25 -4.55
C SER A 93 18.30 -1.03 -5.42
N ARG A 94 18.70 -1.25 -6.68
CA ARG A 94 18.95 -0.17 -7.64
C ARG A 94 17.68 0.65 -7.87
N ASP A 95 16.55 -0.01 -8.07
CA ASP A 95 15.28 0.65 -8.42
C ASP A 95 14.76 1.48 -7.25
N LEU A 96 14.86 0.97 -6.02
CA LEU A 96 14.58 1.77 -4.82
C LEU A 96 15.46 3.02 -4.74
N LEU A 97 16.79 2.88 -4.93
CA LEU A 97 17.70 4.03 -4.90
C LEU A 97 17.41 5.02 -6.03
N ALA A 98 17.11 4.55 -7.24
CA ALA A 98 16.76 5.40 -8.36
C ALA A 98 15.46 6.16 -8.08
N ALA A 99 14.45 5.49 -7.54
CA ALA A 99 13.16 6.08 -7.22
C ALA A 99 13.26 7.07 -6.04
N LEU A 100 14.07 6.80 -5.00
CA LEU A 100 14.40 7.77 -3.94
C LEU A 100 15.15 9.00 -4.47
N LEU A 101 15.84 8.89 -5.60
CA LEU A 101 16.48 10.01 -6.30
C LEU A 101 15.53 10.70 -7.30
N GLY A 102 14.24 10.38 -7.30
CA GLY A 102 13.24 10.94 -8.23
C GLY A 102 13.29 10.35 -9.65
N ARG A 103 14.01 9.24 -9.86
CA ARG A 103 14.25 8.63 -11.19
C ARG A 103 13.49 7.31 -11.36
N GLY A 104 12.22 7.29 -10.98
CA GLY A 104 11.37 6.11 -11.05
C GLY A 104 10.17 6.22 -10.13
N SER A 105 9.27 5.24 -10.19
CA SER A 105 8.11 5.16 -9.29
C SER A 105 8.50 4.53 -7.96
N LEU A 106 7.96 5.08 -6.86
CA LEU A 106 8.05 4.47 -5.53
C LEU A 106 6.80 3.66 -5.15
N LYS A 107 5.88 3.40 -6.09
CA LYS A 107 4.58 2.75 -5.82
C LYS A 107 4.67 1.51 -4.95
N ASP A 108 5.35 0.49 -5.45
CA ASP A 108 5.45 -0.81 -4.77
C ASP A 108 6.14 -0.69 -3.40
N TRP A 109 7.08 0.25 -3.26
CA TRP A 109 7.76 0.49 -2.01
C TRP A 109 6.85 1.19 -0.99
N HIS A 110 6.09 2.22 -1.41
CA HIS A 110 5.12 2.88 -0.54
C HIS A 110 4.03 1.92 -0.07
N GLU A 111 3.51 1.08 -0.97
CA GLU A 111 2.53 0.03 -0.63
C GLU A 111 3.08 -0.93 0.43
N GLU A 112 4.31 -1.39 0.26
CA GLU A 112 4.95 -2.30 1.21
C GLU A 112 5.22 -1.63 2.56
N VAL A 113 5.73 -0.40 2.58
CA VAL A 113 6.02 0.32 3.82
C VAL A 113 4.75 0.71 4.56
N GLU A 114 3.69 1.13 3.86
CA GLU A 114 2.38 1.40 4.48
C GLU A 114 1.80 0.12 5.12
N ARG A 115 2.02 -1.04 4.50
CA ARG A 115 1.57 -2.33 5.04
C ARG A 115 2.31 -2.74 6.32
N VAL A 116 3.61 -2.49 6.42
CA VAL A 116 4.45 -2.98 7.54
C VAL A 116 4.70 -1.95 8.64
N ALA A 117 4.70 -0.65 8.30
CA ALA A 117 5.08 0.43 9.22
C ALA A 117 4.38 1.77 8.87
N PRO A 118 3.03 1.82 8.86
CA PRO A 118 2.28 3.00 8.39
C PRO A 118 2.57 4.29 9.18
N ASP A 119 2.75 4.19 10.50
CA ASP A 119 3.06 5.35 11.33
C ASP A 119 4.45 5.94 11.01
N LEU A 120 5.45 5.07 10.81
CA LEU A 120 6.80 5.49 10.45
C LEU A 120 6.83 6.02 9.02
N HIS A 121 6.06 5.41 8.11
CA HIS A 121 5.91 5.86 6.74
C HIS A 121 5.42 7.31 6.67
N ARG A 122 4.34 7.62 7.38
CA ARG A 122 3.78 8.97 7.45
C ARG A 122 4.76 9.95 8.08
N ALA A 123 5.36 9.60 9.22
CA ALA A 123 6.35 10.45 9.86
C ALA A 123 7.52 10.74 8.91
N TRP A 124 7.99 9.73 8.17
CA TRP A 124 9.05 9.90 7.19
C TRP A 124 8.63 10.81 6.03
N LEU A 125 7.43 10.64 5.46
CA LEU A 125 6.90 11.55 4.44
C LEU A 125 6.91 13.01 4.91
N MET A 126 6.52 13.26 6.16
CA MET A 126 6.58 14.60 6.74
C MET A 126 8.01 15.14 6.85
N THR A 127 9.01 14.30 7.14
CA THR A 127 10.42 14.72 7.09
C THR A 127 10.92 15.05 5.68
N GLN A 128 10.23 14.56 4.64
CA GLN A 128 10.52 14.90 3.24
C GLN A 128 9.84 16.20 2.78
N GLY A 129 9.07 16.88 3.64
CA GLY A 129 8.45 18.16 3.37
C GLY A 129 6.95 18.11 3.05
N PHE A 130 6.33 16.93 3.06
CA PHE A 130 4.88 16.79 2.91
C PHE A 130 4.17 17.22 4.21
N SER A 131 3.06 17.94 4.07
CA SER A 131 2.11 18.13 5.17
C SER A 131 1.47 16.80 5.59
N SER A 132 0.81 16.76 6.76
CA SER A 132 0.10 15.54 7.19
C SER A 132 -0.97 15.10 6.19
N ALA A 133 -1.68 16.08 5.59
CA ALA A 133 -2.70 15.83 4.58
C ALA A 133 -2.10 15.24 3.30
N GLU A 134 -1.00 15.79 2.79
CA GLU A 134 -0.34 15.26 1.60
C GLU A 134 0.28 13.90 1.88
N ALA A 135 0.89 13.68 3.05
CA ALA A 135 1.42 12.37 3.44
C ALA A 135 0.33 11.28 3.44
N ALA A 136 -0.88 11.60 3.92
CA ALA A 136 -2.02 10.69 3.85
C ALA A 136 -2.45 10.40 2.40
N ARG A 137 -2.44 11.40 1.51
CA ARG A 137 -2.77 11.22 0.09
C ARG A 137 -1.69 10.45 -0.67
N VAL A 138 -0.41 10.64 -0.34
CA VAL A 138 0.67 9.80 -0.87
C VAL A 138 0.46 8.36 -0.42
N ALA A 139 0.19 8.11 0.86
CA ALA A 139 0.00 6.76 1.36
C ALA A 139 -1.19 6.01 0.73
N TRP A 140 -2.32 6.70 0.50
CA TRP A 140 -3.57 6.05 0.07
C TRP A 140 -3.96 6.27 -1.39
N LEU A 141 -3.61 7.39 -2.01
CA LEU A 141 -4.07 7.75 -3.35
C LEU A 141 -2.95 7.61 -4.39
N SER A 142 -1.95 8.50 -4.37
CA SER A 142 -0.92 8.46 -5.40
C SER A 142 0.02 7.28 -5.21
N LYS A 143 0.21 6.78 -3.98
CA LYS A 143 1.16 5.73 -3.60
C LYS A 143 2.58 6.02 -4.10
N ASP A 144 2.87 7.24 -4.55
CA ASP A 144 4.10 7.61 -5.24
C ASP A 144 4.33 9.10 -5.01
N MET A 145 5.39 9.42 -4.27
CA MET A 145 5.74 10.80 -3.99
C MET A 145 6.31 11.55 -5.19
N ASN A 146 6.94 10.85 -6.14
CA ASN A 146 7.61 11.49 -7.27
C ASN A 146 6.62 11.97 -8.33
N ALA A 147 5.45 11.34 -8.39
CA ALA A 147 4.36 11.67 -9.30
C ALA A 147 3.10 12.15 -8.55
N HIS A 148 3.25 12.55 -7.27
CA HIS A 148 2.12 12.86 -6.40
C HIS A 148 1.27 14.00 -6.97
N ASP A 149 1.89 15.12 -7.31
CA ASP A 149 1.20 16.34 -7.73
C ASP A 149 0.42 16.12 -9.04
N ASP A 150 1.06 15.52 -10.03
CA ASP A 150 0.44 15.19 -11.32
C ASP A 150 -0.72 14.20 -11.15
N TYR A 151 -0.55 13.18 -10.30
CA TYR A 151 -1.60 12.22 -9.98
C TYR A 151 -2.79 12.92 -9.30
N MET A 152 -2.52 13.75 -8.28
CA MET A 152 -3.55 14.45 -7.53
C MET A 152 -4.28 15.49 -8.37
N ALA A 153 -3.61 16.16 -9.30
CA ALA A 153 -4.25 17.09 -10.22
C ALA A 153 -5.34 16.40 -11.05
N GLY A 154 -5.00 15.26 -11.69
CA GLY A 154 -5.98 14.49 -12.45
C GLY A 154 -7.06 13.86 -11.56
N PHE A 155 -6.69 13.37 -10.37
CA PHE A 155 -7.63 12.80 -9.40
C PHE A 155 -8.67 13.83 -8.96
N MET A 156 -8.25 15.02 -8.55
CA MET A 156 -9.16 16.08 -8.12
C MET A 156 -10.05 16.58 -9.25
N GLU A 157 -9.59 16.53 -10.50
CA GLU A 157 -10.42 16.92 -11.63
C GLU A 157 -11.59 15.94 -11.86
N VAL A 158 -11.41 14.66 -11.57
CA VAL A 158 -12.50 13.68 -11.55
C VAL A 158 -13.40 13.91 -10.32
N PHE A 159 -12.81 13.98 -9.13
CA PHE A 159 -13.51 13.92 -7.84
C PHE A 159 -14.15 15.24 -7.37
N SER A 160 -13.66 16.39 -7.82
CA SER A 160 -14.17 17.71 -7.40
C SER A 160 -15.65 17.93 -7.70
N ARG A 161 -16.19 17.26 -8.74
CA ARG A 161 -17.61 17.32 -9.10
C ARG A 161 -18.47 16.23 -8.47
N LEU A 162 -17.87 15.30 -7.72
CA LEU A 162 -18.62 14.27 -7.00
C LEU A 162 -19.14 14.85 -5.68
N ASP A 163 -20.40 14.57 -5.33
CA ASP A 163 -20.96 14.94 -4.03
C ASP A 163 -20.54 13.97 -2.91
N ARG A 164 -20.18 12.74 -3.26
CA ARG A 164 -19.75 11.69 -2.34
C ARG A 164 -18.40 11.14 -2.79
N TRP A 165 -17.52 10.93 -1.82
CA TRP A 165 -16.19 10.34 -2.04
C TRP A 165 -16.10 8.88 -1.58
N GLY A 166 -17.24 8.29 -1.23
CA GLY A 166 -17.40 6.87 -0.96
C GLY A 166 -18.88 6.49 -0.92
N PRO A 167 -19.20 5.18 -0.85
CA PRO A 167 -20.58 4.70 -0.77
C PRO A 167 -21.34 5.24 0.45
N ALA A 168 -22.42 5.98 0.23
CA ALA A 168 -23.22 6.57 1.31
C ALA A 168 -24.66 6.90 0.89
N THR A 169 -25.63 6.74 1.79
CA THR A 169 -26.99 7.22 1.58
C THR A 169 -27.51 7.96 2.80
N GLU A 170 -28.34 8.98 2.55
CA GLU A 170 -29.06 9.67 3.62
C GLU A 170 -29.89 8.69 4.46
N ALA A 171 -30.51 7.69 3.82
CA ALA A 171 -31.27 6.65 4.48
C ALA A 171 -30.41 5.81 5.45
N ALA A 172 -29.17 5.47 5.06
CA ALA A 172 -28.24 4.76 5.94
C ALA A 172 -27.82 5.65 7.12
N THR A 173 -27.46 6.91 6.88
CA THR A 173 -27.11 7.85 7.95
C THR A 173 -28.24 7.98 8.97
N ARG A 174 -29.49 8.21 8.51
CA ARG A 174 -30.67 8.31 9.38
C ARG A 174 -30.95 7.00 10.14
N ARG A 175 -30.80 5.84 9.47
CA ARG A 175 -31.00 4.54 10.10
C ARG A 175 -29.99 4.28 11.23
N ALA A 176 -28.72 4.60 11.02
CA ALA A 176 -27.70 4.49 12.05
C ALA A 176 -27.97 5.45 13.22
N LEU A 177 -28.45 6.66 12.93
CA LEU A 177 -28.76 7.66 13.95
C LEU A 177 -29.91 7.21 14.86
N VAL A 178 -30.95 6.55 14.31
CA VAL A 178 -32.06 5.96 15.09
C VAL A 178 -31.58 4.89 16.08
N MET A 179 -30.45 4.24 15.81
CA MET A 179 -29.87 3.25 16.72
C MET A 179 -29.14 3.89 17.92
N VAL A 180 -28.83 5.20 17.87
CA VAL A 180 -28.25 5.91 19.00
C VAL A 180 -29.31 5.99 20.13
N PRO A 181 -29.02 5.48 21.34
CA PRO A 181 -30.05 5.24 22.37
C PRO A 181 -30.48 6.50 23.14
N PHE A 182 -30.08 7.68 22.67
CA PHE A 182 -30.38 8.99 23.25
C PHE A 182 -30.40 10.05 22.16
N ALA A 183 -31.04 11.20 22.40
CA ALA A 183 -30.95 12.35 21.52
C ALA A 183 -29.57 13.02 21.66
N PRO A 184 -28.73 13.05 20.62
CA PRO A 184 -27.40 13.66 20.72
C PRO A 184 -27.49 15.18 20.93
N GLN A 185 -26.63 15.73 21.79
CA GLN A 185 -26.43 17.17 21.94
C GLN A 185 -25.16 17.64 21.24
N THR A 186 -24.13 16.79 21.18
CA THR A 186 -22.84 17.07 20.54
C THR A 186 -22.39 15.92 19.64
N ILE A 187 -22.00 16.24 18.41
CA ILE A 187 -21.50 15.27 17.43
C ILE A 187 -20.16 15.75 16.89
N LEU A 188 -19.15 14.88 16.90
CA LEU A 188 -17.92 15.05 16.14
C LEU A 188 -17.99 14.17 14.90
N GLU A 189 -17.98 14.77 13.71
CA GLU A 189 -17.86 14.05 12.45
C GLU A 189 -16.40 14.09 11.97
N ILE A 190 -15.86 12.90 11.67
CA ILE A 190 -14.46 12.69 11.30
C ILE A 190 -14.38 12.21 9.86
N GLY A 191 -13.72 13.00 9.01
CA GLY A 191 -13.66 12.78 7.56
C GLY A 191 -15.00 13.10 6.89
N CYS A 192 -15.51 14.32 7.08
CA CYS A 192 -16.82 14.74 6.58
C CYS A 192 -16.88 14.90 5.05
N GLY A 193 -15.73 15.01 4.38
CA GLY A 193 -15.64 15.28 2.95
C GLY A 193 -16.52 16.47 2.53
N PRO A 194 -17.24 16.38 1.39
CA PRO A 194 -18.14 17.44 0.92
C PRO A 194 -19.41 17.65 1.76
N GLY A 195 -19.60 16.91 2.86
CA GLY A 195 -20.59 17.23 3.88
C GLY A 195 -21.94 16.52 3.80
N MET A 196 -22.10 15.46 3.00
CA MET A 196 -23.43 14.84 2.81
C MET A 196 -24.00 14.21 4.08
N ALA A 197 -23.17 13.53 4.88
CA ALA A 197 -23.57 13.02 6.18
C ALA A 197 -23.78 14.17 7.18
N THR A 198 -22.90 15.17 7.20
CA THR A 198 -23.07 16.40 7.98
C THR A 198 -24.44 17.04 7.79
N MET A 199 -24.88 17.26 6.55
CA MET A 199 -26.18 17.89 6.28
C MET A 199 -27.34 16.99 6.69
N THR A 200 -27.21 15.67 6.56
CA THR A 200 -28.22 14.70 7.01
C THR A 200 -28.35 14.70 8.53
N LEU A 201 -27.23 14.70 9.25
CA LEU A 201 -27.18 14.77 10.71
C LEU A 201 -27.72 16.12 11.21
N ALA A 202 -27.40 17.20 10.50
CA ALA A 202 -27.92 18.52 10.79
C ALA A 202 -29.45 18.51 10.65
N ASP A 203 -30.02 18.02 9.56
CA ASP A 203 -31.47 17.96 9.40
C ASP A 203 -32.15 17.06 10.45
N ALA A 204 -31.55 15.92 10.78
CA ALA A 204 -32.14 14.91 11.66
C ALA A 204 -32.00 15.21 13.16
N THR A 205 -31.20 16.19 13.57
CA THR A 205 -30.90 16.47 14.98
C THR A 205 -30.82 17.96 15.30
N ALA A 206 -31.00 18.30 16.57
CA ALA A 206 -30.70 19.63 17.12
C ALA A 206 -29.26 19.72 17.69
N ALA A 207 -28.41 18.73 17.43
CA ALA A 207 -27.08 18.67 18.00
C ALA A 207 -26.17 19.77 17.44
N ARG A 208 -25.20 20.19 18.25
CA ARG A 208 -24.03 20.91 17.77
C ARG A 208 -23.09 19.92 17.09
N ILE A 209 -22.74 20.18 15.84
CA ILE A 209 -21.91 19.31 15.01
C ILE A 209 -20.57 20.01 14.76
N VAL A 210 -19.47 19.32 15.04
CA VAL A 210 -18.13 19.70 14.60
C VAL A 210 -17.73 18.73 13.50
N ALA A 211 -17.65 19.22 12.27
CA ALA A 211 -17.26 18.45 11.10
C ALA A 211 -15.78 18.70 10.77
N THR A 212 -15.02 17.61 10.62
CA THR A 212 -13.57 17.66 10.41
C THR A 212 -13.15 16.92 9.15
N ASP A 213 -12.22 17.50 8.39
CA ASP A 213 -11.54 16.87 7.27
C ASP A 213 -10.15 17.52 7.07
N THR A 214 -9.30 16.93 6.24
CA THR A 214 -8.01 17.52 5.84
C THR A 214 -8.10 18.22 4.49
N ASP A 215 -9.10 17.92 3.65
CA ASP A 215 -9.25 18.54 2.34
C ASP A 215 -10.00 19.87 2.40
N ALA A 216 -9.28 20.97 2.22
CA ALA A 216 -9.83 22.32 2.25
C ALA A 216 -10.95 22.54 1.20
N GLY A 217 -10.86 21.93 0.02
CA GLY A 217 -11.89 22.07 -1.02
C GLY A 217 -13.22 21.41 -0.64
N ALA A 218 -13.18 20.26 0.05
CA ALA A 218 -14.35 19.62 0.63
C ALA A 218 -14.97 20.49 1.72
N LEU A 219 -14.14 21.06 2.60
CA LEU A 219 -14.59 21.94 3.68
C LEU A 219 -15.23 23.23 3.16
N ASP A 220 -14.70 23.81 2.09
CA ASP A 220 -15.31 24.97 1.42
C ASP A 220 -16.69 24.64 0.86
N ARG A 221 -16.85 23.45 0.24
CA ARG A 221 -18.15 22.97 -0.25
C ARG A 221 -19.14 22.76 0.88
N LEU A 222 -18.71 22.12 1.97
CA LEU A 222 -19.56 21.93 3.15
C LEU A 222 -19.98 23.28 3.75
N THR A 223 -19.05 24.24 3.88
CA THR A 223 -19.35 25.61 4.35
C THR A 223 -20.41 26.28 3.48
N GLY A 224 -20.31 26.13 2.14
CA GLY A 224 -21.34 26.61 1.22
C GLY A 224 -22.72 25.98 1.45
N ARG A 225 -22.79 24.67 1.72
CA ARG A 225 -24.05 23.97 2.04
C ARG A 225 -24.64 24.41 3.38
N ILE A 226 -23.79 24.59 4.40
CA ILE A 226 -24.19 25.07 5.72
C ILE A 226 -24.83 26.46 5.60
N ALA A 227 -24.20 27.37 4.85
CA ALA A 227 -24.73 28.71 4.61
C ALA A 227 -26.06 28.66 3.85
N ALA A 228 -26.18 27.81 2.81
CA ALA A 228 -27.39 27.67 2.01
C ALA A 228 -28.59 27.11 2.79
N GLN A 229 -28.35 26.22 3.76
CA GLN A 229 -29.40 25.65 4.61
C GLN A 229 -29.64 26.43 5.91
N GLY A 230 -28.82 27.44 6.22
CA GLY A 230 -29.00 28.28 7.40
C GLY A 230 -28.75 27.55 8.73
N VAL A 231 -27.82 26.58 8.75
CA VAL A 231 -27.49 25.77 9.94
C VAL A 231 -26.14 26.10 10.57
N GLY A 232 -25.55 27.25 10.20
CA GLY A 232 -24.22 27.67 10.66
C GLY A 232 -24.14 28.07 12.13
N ASP A 233 -25.27 28.18 12.82
CA ASP A 233 -25.37 28.41 14.27
C ASP A 233 -24.97 27.19 15.10
N ARG A 234 -25.02 25.99 14.50
CA ARG A 234 -24.78 24.72 15.18
C ARG A 234 -23.83 23.76 14.46
N VAL A 235 -23.42 24.07 13.22
CA VAL A 235 -22.45 23.27 12.46
C VAL A 235 -21.16 24.06 12.28
N GLU A 236 -20.10 23.58 12.90
CA GLU A 236 -18.75 24.12 12.78
C GLU A 236 -17.89 23.23 11.87
N VAL A 237 -17.00 23.84 11.10
CA VAL A 237 -16.11 23.14 10.16
C VAL A 237 -14.66 23.42 10.52
N HIS A 238 -13.86 22.37 10.66
CA HIS A 238 -12.45 22.49 11.06
C HIS A 238 -11.54 21.64 10.17
N ASN A 239 -10.41 22.19 9.75
CA ASN A 239 -9.37 21.42 9.07
C ASN A 239 -8.53 20.68 10.12
N MET A 240 -8.73 19.37 10.26
CA MET A 240 -8.08 18.55 11.29
C MET A 240 -7.74 17.16 10.77
N ASP A 241 -6.58 16.66 11.21
CA ASP A 241 -6.15 15.29 10.95
C ASP A 241 -6.80 14.32 11.96
N MET A 242 -7.55 13.35 11.43
CA MET A 242 -8.22 12.31 12.21
C MET A 242 -7.27 11.42 13.05
N ALA A 243 -5.97 11.39 12.71
CA ALA A 243 -4.94 10.67 13.46
C ALA A 243 -4.41 11.45 14.68
N GLN A 244 -4.72 12.74 14.79
CA GLN A 244 -4.16 13.68 15.77
C GLN A 244 -5.24 14.51 16.47
N LEU A 245 -6.44 13.93 16.67
CA LEU A 245 -7.53 14.61 17.34
C LEU A 245 -7.20 14.83 18.84
N PRO A 246 -7.27 16.07 19.35
CA PRO A 246 -7.01 16.35 20.76
C PRO A 246 -8.13 15.77 21.62
N VAL A 247 -7.78 15.34 22.84
CA VAL A 247 -8.79 14.98 23.85
C VAL A 247 -9.52 16.26 24.26
N PRO A 248 -10.85 16.33 24.08
CA PRO A 248 -11.61 17.53 24.44
C PRO A 248 -11.78 17.62 25.96
N ASP A 249 -11.93 18.84 26.47
CA ASP A 249 -12.33 19.07 27.87
C ASP A 249 -13.73 18.49 28.15
N ASP A 250 -14.64 18.65 27.18
CA ASP A 250 -15.99 18.08 27.17
C ASP A 250 -16.09 16.95 26.13
N PRO A 251 -16.13 15.67 26.56
CA PRO A 251 -16.23 14.54 25.65
C PRO A 251 -17.54 14.48 24.87
N TRP A 252 -17.46 14.01 23.62
CA TRP A 252 -18.58 13.98 22.67
C TRP A 252 -19.65 12.96 23.02
N ASP A 253 -20.92 13.27 22.72
CA ASP A 253 -22.01 12.28 22.80
C ASP A 253 -21.87 11.23 21.70
N VAL A 254 -21.61 11.69 20.47
CA VAL A 254 -21.49 10.86 19.28
C VAL A 254 -20.26 11.23 18.49
N ILE A 255 -19.53 10.21 18.02
CA ILE A 255 -18.53 10.34 16.97
C ILE A 255 -19.07 9.65 15.73
N TRP A 256 -18.98 10.33 14.57
CA TRP A 256 -19.50 9.87 13.30
C TRP A 256 -18.40 9.82 12.25
N ALA A 257 -18.27 8.72 11.51
CA ALA A 257 -17.21 8.54 10.52
C ALA A 257 -17.66 7.64 9.35
N GLU A 258 -18.21 8.23 8.29
CA GLU A 258 -18.62 7.46 7.10
C GLU A 258 -17.47 7.36 6.10
N GLY A 259 -17.00 6.14 5.81
CA GLY A 259 -16.01 5.90 4.76
C GLY A 259 -14.67 6.60 5.00
N SER A 260 -14.27 6.81 6.26
CA SER A 260 -13.05 7.56 6.60
C SER A 260 -12.14 6.81 7.57
N ALA A 261 -12.70 6.01 8.48
CA ALA A 261 -11.94 5.35 9.55
C ALA A 261 -10.87 4.36 9.04
N TYR A 262 -11.02 3.83 7.82
CA TYR A 262 -10.03 2.95 7.21
C TYR A 262 -8.69 3.64 6.95
N ILE A 263 -8.69 4.98 6.78
CA ILE A 263 -7.49 5.78 6.47
C ILE A 263 -6.43 5.65 7.57
N ILE A 264 -6.83 5.58 8.84
CA ILE A 264 -5.90 5.35 9.97
C ILE A 264 -5.91 3.89 10.45
N GLY A 265 -6.72 3.04 9.83
CA GLY A 265 -7.00 1.67 10.25
C GLY A 265 -8.06 1.59 11.34
N ILE A 266 -9.04 0.69 11.17
CA ILE A 266 -10.18 0.56 12.08
C ILE A 266 -9.79 0.25 13.54
N GLU A 267 -8.82 -0.65 13.78
CA GLU A 267 -8.42 -0.96 15.16
C GLU A 267 -7.80 0.26 15.87
N ARG A 268 -7.05 1.08 15.13
CA ARG A 268 -6.52 2.34 15.63
C ARG A 268 -7.64 3.34 15.88
N ALA A 269 -8.55 3.53 14.93
CA ALA A 269 -9.71 4.42 15.08
C ALA A 269 -10.54 4.06 16.33
N LEU A 270 -10.85 2.77 16.52
CA LEU A 270 -11.54 2.27 17.71
C LEU A 270 -10.77 2.60 18.99
N ARG A 271 -9.45 2.48 19.01
CA ARG A 271 -8.63 2.76 20.20
C ARG A 271 -8.52 4.27 20.48
N ASP A 272 -8.19 5.05 19.46
CA ASP A 272 -7.80 6.46 19.59
C ASP A 272 -9.02 7.39 19.73
N TRP A 273 -10.18 7.03 19.15
CA TRP A 273 -11.41 7.83 19.27
C TRP A 273 -12.23 7.51 20.52
N ARG A 274 -12.01 6.36 21.16
CA ARG A 274 -12.73 5.97 22.39
C ARG A 274 -12.55 6.95 23.57
N PRO A 275 -11.37 7.51 23.85
CA PRO A 275 -11.19 8.52 24.89
C PRO A 275 -12.00 9.80 24.63
N LEU A 276 -12.28 10.14 23.37
CA LEU A 276 -12.97 11.37 22.97
C LEU A 276 -14.48 11.32 23.25
N LEU A 277 -15.05 10.13 23.43
CA LEU A 277 -16.46 9.92 23.80
C LEU A 277 -16.68 10.05 25.31
N ARG A 278 -17.82 10.61 25.73
CA ARG A 278 -18.25 10.49 27.13
C ARG A 278 -18.62 9.03 27.49
N PRO A 279 -18.67 8.66 28.78
CA PRO A 279 -19.30 7.41 29.20
C PRO A 279 -20.74 7.30 28.65
N GLY A 280 -21.08 6.13 28.08
CA GLY A 280 -22.34 5.91 27.39
C GLY A 280 -22.44 6.53 25.97
N GLY A 281 -21.42 7.25 25.50
CA GLY A 281 -21.37 7.84 24.16
C GLY A 281 -21.26 6.79 23.03
N VAL A 282 -21.56 7.19 21.79
CA VAL A 282 -21.66 6.27 20.65
C VAL A 282 -20.68 6.64 19.53
N LEU A 283 -19.93 5.65 19.05
CA LEU A 283 -19.20 5.72 17.79
C LEU A 283 -20.05 5.08 16.68
N VAL A 284 -20.28 5.82 15.61
CA VAL A 284 -20.85 5.34 14.36
C VAL A 284 -19.80 5.42 13.28
N PHE A 285 -19.55 4.32 12.57
CA PHE A 285 -18.69 4.34 11.40
C PHE A 285 -19.19 3.42 10.29
N SER A 286 -18.87 3.74 9.04
CA SER A 286 -19.08 2.84 7.91
C SER A 286 -17.77 2.29 7.37
N GLU A 287 -17.82 1.06 6.87
CA GLU A 287 -16.65 0.32 6.43
C GLU A 287 -16.99 -0.66 5.29
N MET A 288 -16.06 -0.82 4.35
CA MET A 288 -16.12 -1.85 3.33
C MET A 288 -15.73 -3.22 3.90
N VAL A 289 -16.57 -4.22 3.67
CA VAL A 289 -16.41 -5.59 4.18
C VAL A 289 -16.71 -6.63 3.11
N TRP A 290 -16.11 -7.81 3.31
CA TRP A 290 -16.46 -9.01 2.56
C TRP A 290 -17.82 -9.55 2.98
N ARG A 291 -18.70 -9.83 2.00
CA ARG A 291 -19.95 -10.59 2.19
C ARG A 291 -19.73 -12.10 2.19
N ILE A 292 -18.66 -12.55 1.54
CA ILE A 292 -18.32 -13.96 1.40
C ILE A 292 -17.26 -14.38 2.42
N ASN A 293 -17.22 -15.68 2.72
CA ASN A 293 -16.30 -16.24 3.70
C ASN A 293 -14.89 -16.48 3.15
N ASP A 294 -14.80 -16.80 1.86
CA ASP A 294 -13.56 -17.22 1.20
C ASP A 294 -13.48 -16.56 -0.20
N PRO A 295 -12.98 -15.31 -0.30
CA PRO A 295 -12.73 -14.66 -1.60
C PRO A 295 -11.67 -15.43 -2.38
N SER A 296 -11.70 -15.41 -3.72
CA SER A 296 -10.65 -16.05 -4.52
C SER A 296 -9.28 -15.43 -4.26
N ASP A 297 -8.19 -16.15 -4.59
CA ASP A 297 -6.83 -15.61 -4.47
C ASP A 297 -6.63 -14.35 -5.32
N GLU A 298 -7.27 -14.28 -6.48
CA GLU A 298 -7.26 -13.10 -7.36
C GLU A 298 -7.91 -11.89 -6.69
N LEU A 299 -9.09 -12.07 -6.08
CA LEU A 299 -9.77 -11.01 -5.34
C LEU A 299 -8.99 -10.59 -4.08
N ARG A 300 -8.40 -11.55 -3.36
CA ARG A 300 -7.53 -11.26 -2.22
C ARG A 300 -6.32 -10.44 -2.63
N ALA A 301 -5.67 -10.80 -3.74
CA ALA A 301 -4.48 -10.11 -4.23
C ALA A 301 -4.80 -8.66 -4.65
N PHE A 302 -5.92 -8.44 -5.34
CA PHE A 302 -6.38 -7.10 -5.69
C PHE A 302 -6.63 -6.24 -4.45
N TRP A 303 -7.46 -6.73 -3.52
CA TRP A 303 -7.78 -5.94 -2.33
C TRP A 303 -6.60 -5.84 -1.36
N ALA A 304 -5.57 -6.66 -1.46
CA ALA A 304 -4.34 -6.48 -0.71
C ALA A 304 -3.55 -5.22 -1.13
N SER A 305 -3.66 -4.76 -2.38
CA SER A 305 -3.05 -3.50 -2.82
C SER A 305 -3.94 -2.27 -2.56
N GLU A 306 -5.26 -2.45 -2.64
CA GLU A 306 -6.21 -1.33 -2.49
C GLU A 306 -6.69 -1.13 -1.06
N TYR A 307 -7.09 -2.22 -0.38
CA TYR A 307 -7.49 -2.15 1.02
C TYR A 307 -7.09 -3.40 1.82
N PRO A 308 -5.80 -3.56 2.19
CA PRO A 308 -5.30 -4.78 2.81
C PRO A 308 -5.94 -5.13 4.17
N ALA A 309 -6.56 -4.16 4.85
CA ALA A 309 -7.26 -4.39 6.10
C ALA A 309 -8.73 -4.84 5.91
N MET A 310 -9.21 -5.02 4.68
CA MET A 310 -10.57 -5.47 4.40
C MET A 310 -10.82 -6.84 5.02
N THR A 311 -11.93 -6.95 5.74
CA THR A 311 -12.29 -8.17 6.46
C THR A 311 -13.81 -8.35 6.50
N ARG A 312 -14.29 -9.31 7.29
CA ARG A 312 -15.72 -9.61 7.44
C ARG A 312 -16.31 -8.93 8.67
N VAL A 313 -17.63 -8.73 8.66
CA VAL A 313 -18.38 -8.19 9.79
C VAL A 313 -18.06 -8.88 11.13
N PRO A 314 -18.04 -10.22 11.26
CA PRO A 314 -17.73 -10.85 12.54
C PRO A 314 -16.36 -10.49 13.11
N VAL A 315 -15.37 -10.22 12.24
CA VAL A 315 -14.03 -9.79 12.64
C VAL A 315 -14.09 -8.35 13.17
N ARG A 316 -14.76 -7.44 12.46
CA ARG A 316 -14.97 -6.05 12.91
C ARG A 316 -15.70 -5.99 14.26
N LEU A 317 -16.74 -6.80 14.44
CA LEU A 317 -17.47 -6.89 15.72
C LEU A 317 -16.58 -7.41 16.86
N ALA A 318 -15.70 -8.38 16.59
CA ALA A 318 -14.74 -8.86 17.58
C ALA A 318 -13.69 -7.78 17.93
N GLN A 319 -13.21 -7.04 16.93
CA GLN A 319 -12.30 -5.89 17.12
C GLN A 319 -12.94 -4.81 18.00
N ALA A 320 -14.17 -4.42 17.71
CA ALA A 320 -14.93 -3.46 18.51
C ALA A 320 -15.06 -3.88 19.99
N LYS A 321 -15.40 -5.16 20.23
CA LYS A 321 -15.47 -5.70 21.60
C LYS A 321 -14.13 -5.68 22.31
N ARG A 322 -13.04 -6.08 21.63
CA ARG A 322 -11.67 -6.01 22.19
C ARG A 322 -11.25 -4.58 22.52
N ALA A 323 -11.68 -3.60 21.72
CA ALA A 323 -11.44 -2.18 21.98
C ALA A 323 -12.32 -1.61 23.12
N GLY A 324 -13.15 -2.43 23.77
CA GLY A 324 -13.95 -2.01 24.91
C GLY A 324 -15.23 -1.27 24.55
N TYR A 325 -15.81 -1.56 23.38
CA TYR A 325 -17.14 -1.11 22.99
C TYR A 325 -18.20 -2.20 23.18
N ARG A 326 -19.41 -1.78 23.52
CA ARG A 326 -20.63 -2.57 23.39
C ARG A 326 -21.22 -2.37 21.99
N VAL A 327 -21.44 -3.45 21.25
CA VAL A 327 -22.10 -3.38 19.95
C VAL A 327 -23.59 -3.11 20.16
N ILE A 328 -24.10 -1.98 19.65
CA ILE A 328 -25.54 -1.71 19.58
C ILE A 328 -26.13 -2.44 18.37
N GLY A 329 -25.45 -2.37 17.23
CA GLY A 329 -25.79 -3.14 16.05
C GLY A 329 -24.94 -2.76 14.85
N HIS A 330 -25.27 -3.37 13.71
CA HIS A 330 -24.69 -3.05 12.42
C HIS A 330 -25.72 -3.34 11.32
N PHE A 331 -25.55 -2.77 10.14
CA PHE A 331 -26.36 -3.12 8.97
C PHE A 331 -25.68 -2.76 7.64
N ASP A 332 -25.96 -3.60 6.65
CA ASP A 332 -25.59 -3.39 5.26
C ASP A 332 -26.32 -2.17 4.68
N MET A 333 -25.55 -1.22 4.13
CA MET A 333 -26.06 -0.01 3.50
C MET A 333 -26.74 -0.30 2.15
N GLY A 334 -26.54 -1.50 1.61
CA GLY A 334 -27.18 -1.99 0.40
C GLY A 334 -26.51 -1.51 -0.89
N ARG A 335 -26.96 -2.07 -2.02
CA ARG A 335 -26.47 -1.74 -3.36
C ARG A 335 -26.61 -0.26 -3.70
N GLU A 336 -27.70 0.37 -3.24
CA GLU A 336 -27.94 1.79 -3.49
C GLU A 336 -26.78 2.67 -3.00
N ALA A 337 -26.23 2.38 -1.81
CA ALA A 337 -25.07 3.11 -1.30
C ALA A 337 -23.87 3.00 -2.23
N MET A 338 -23.57 1.81 -2.75
CA MET A 338 -22.50 1.61 -3.72
C MET A 338 -22.75 2.43 -4.99
N ASP A 339 -23.98 2.37 -5.50
CA ASP A 339 -24.40 3.08 -6.72
C ASP A 339 -24.31 4.61 -6.59
N THR A 340 -24.52 5.17 -5.39
CA THR A 340 -24.36 6.63 -5.16
C THR A 340 -22.93 7.13 -5.36
N TYR A 341 -21.94 6.24 -5.33
CA TYR A 341 -20.54 6.55 -5.54
C TYR A 341 -20.08 6.11 -6.93
N TYR A 342 -20.26 4.83 -7.26
CA TYR A 342 -19.69 4.24 -8.47
C TYR A 342 -20.35 4.72 -9.76
N ARG A 343 -21.67 4.98 -9.79
CA ARG A 343 -22.33 5.47 -11.02
C ARG A 343 -21.89 6.89 -11.39
N PRO A 344 -21.87 7.87 -10.46
CA PRO A 344 -21.30 9.19 -10.75
C PRO A 344 -19.81 9.13 -11.11
N LEU A 345 -19.03 8.28 -10.44
CA LEU A 345 -17.62 8.10 -10.76
C LEU A 345 -17.42 7.57 -12.19
N GLU A 346 -18.15 6.54 -12.59
CA GLU A 346 -18.11 5.97 -13.93
C GLU A 346 -18.45 7.02 -15.01
N ALA A 347 -19.50 7.82 -14.76
CA ALA A 347 -19.86 8.93 -15.66
C ALA A 347 -18.75 9.99 -15.75
N ARG A 348 -18.10 10.35 -14.62
CA ARG A 348 -16.98 11.30 -14.60
C ARG A 348 -15.75 10.75 -15.31
N VAL A 349 -15.43 9.48 -15.13
CA VAL A 349 -14.30 8.82 -15.80
C VAL A 349 -14.52 8.81 -17.31
N ALA A 350 -15.74 8.49 -17.77
CA ALA A 350 -16.09 8.53 -19.19
C ALA A 350 -15.98 9.96 -19.78
N GLU A 351 -16.47 10.98 -19.06
CA GLU A 351 -16.37 12.39 -19.51
C GLU A 351 -14.91 12.85 -19.65
N MET A 352 -14.02 12.36 -18.78
CA MET A 352 -12.62 12.79 -18.70
C MET A 352 -11.66 11.91 -19.52
N GLU A 353 -12.18 10.90 -20.22
CA GLU A 353 -11.39 9.84 -20.86
C GLU A 353 -10.37 10.40 -21.86
N GLU A 354 -10.81 11.22 -22.82
CA GLU A 354 -9.92 11.80 -23.83
C GLU A 354 -8.83 12.66 -23.19
N ARG A 355 -9.23 13.48 -22.21
CA ARG A 355 -8.36 14.47 -21.57
C ARG A 355 -7.31 13.84 -20.64
N LEU A 356 -7.65 12.72 -20.00
CA LEU A 356 -6.76 11.97 -19.10
C LEU A 356 -6.07 10.79 -19.80
N THR A 357 -6.13 10.69 -21.13
CA THR A 357 -5.54 9.60 -21.90
C THR A 357 -4.06 9.41 -21.56
N GLY A 358 -3.66 8.17 -21.27
CA GLY A 358 -2.28 7.82 -20.93
C GLY A 358 -1.85 8.20 -19.51
N SER A 359 -2.69 8.91 -18.75
CA SER A 359 -2.41 9.20 -17.34
C SER A 359 -2.56 7.96 -16.47
N ARG A 360 -1.76 7.90 -15.41
CA ARG A 360 -1.85 6.82 -14.41
C ARG A 360 -3.20 6.84 -13.69
N VAL A 361 -3.68 8.02 -13.30
CA VAL A 361 -4.94 8.15 -12.56
C VAL A 361 -6.14 7.57 -13.33
N LEU A 362 -6.21 7.77 -14.66
CA LEU A 362 -7.26 7.16 -15.47
C LEU A 362 -7.19 5.63 -15.47
N ASN A 363 -5.97 5.06 -15.52
CA ASN A 363 -5.77 3.61 -15.49
C ASN A 363 -6.15 3.03 -14.12
N ASP A 364 -5.74 3.67 -13.03
CA ASP A 364 -6.06 3.24 -11.66
C ASP A 364 -7.60 3.31 -11.44
N LEU A 365 -8.28 4.37 -11.88
CA LEU A 365 -9.75 4.49 -11.79
C LEU A 365 -10.50 3.49 -12.66
N ARG A 366 -10.01 3.18 -13.87
CA ARG A 366 -10.59 2.11 -14.70
C ARG A 366 -10.45 0.74 -14.05
N ALA A 367 -9.29 0.46 -13.45
CA ALA A 367 -9.06 -0.78 -12.72
C ALA A 367 -9.99 -0.89 -11.51
N GLU A 368 -10.19 0.20 -10.77
CA GLU A 368 -11.17 0.27 -9.68
C GLU A 368 -12.59 -0.05 -10.17
N LEU A 369 -13.07 0.64 -11.22
CA LEU A 369 -14.41 0.43 -11.77
C LEU A 369 -14.60 -0.99 -12.32
N ALA A 370 -13.64 -1.51 -13.08
CA ALA A 370 -13.68 -2.88 -13.57
C ALA A 370 -13.76 -3.88 -12.40
N THR A 371 -12.99 -3.64 -11.34
CA THR A 371 -12.99 -4.53 -10.19
C THR A 371 -14.29 -4.44 -9.39
N TYR A 372 -14.83 -3.24 -9.18
CA TYR A 372 -16.16 -3.06 -8.59
C TYR A 372 -17.20 -3.91 -9.32
N HIS A 373 -17.23 -3.87 -10.65
CA HIS A 373 -18.14 -4.68 -11.46
C HIS A 373 -17.92 -6.19 -11.28
N THR A 374 -16.66 -6.64 -11.15
CA THR A 374 -16.37 -8.07 -10.85
C THR A 374 -16.69 -8.47 -9.41
N CYS A 375 -16.68 -7.51 -8.48
CA CYS A 375 -16.96 -7.70 -7.06
C CYS A 375 -18.44 -7.54 -6.72
N ASP A 376 -19.32 -7.48 -7.73
CA ASP A 376 -20.72 -7.19 -7.49
C ASP A 376 -21.37 -8.23 -6.55
N GLY A 377 -21.92 -7.75 -5.44
CA GLY A 377 -22.51 -8.59 -4.38
C GLY A 377 -21.49 -9.36 -3.52
N ILE A 378 -20.18 -9.21 -3.77
CA ILE A 378 -19.09 -9.83 -2.99
C ILE A 378 -18.62 -8.90 -1.87
N VAL A 379 -18.57 -7.59 -2.13
CA VAL A 379 -18.22 -6.55 -1.17
C VAL A 379 -19.43 -5.67 -0.85
N SER A 380 -19.44 -5.07 0.33
CA SER A 380 -20.41 -4.02 0.68
C SER A 380 -19.88 -3.07 1.72
N PHE A 381 -20.53 -1.92 1.82
CA PHE A 381 -20.39 -1.02 2.94
C PHE A 381 -21.38 -1.36 4.06
N GLU A 382 -20.86 -1.53 5.27
CA GLU A 382 -21.61 -1.82 6.50
C GLU A 382 -21.47 -0.67 7.48
N MET A 383 -22.58 -0.28 8.10
CA MET A 383 -22.64 0.67 9.20
C MET A 383 -22.50 -0.05 10.52
N PHE A 384 -21.64 0.44 11.42
CA PHE A 384 -21.43 -0.09 12.76
C PHE A 384 -21.80 0.96 13.80
N VAL A 385 -22.61 0.58 14.78
CA VAL A 385 -23.04 1.46 15.89
C VAL A 385 -22.55 0.86 17.21
N LEU A 386 -21.63 1.55 17.85
CA LEU A 386 -20.86 1.06 18.99
C LEU A 386 -20.95 2.01 20.17
N GLN A 387 -21.24 1.52 21.36
CA GLN A 387 -21.29 2.34 22.57
C GLN A 387 -20.06 2.14 23.44
N LYS A 388 -19.53 3.24 23.97
CA LYS A 388 -18.56 3.23 25.08
C LYS A 388 -19.33 2.94 26.38
N PRO A 389 -19.12 1.77 27.03
CA PRO A 389 -19.82 1.41 28.26
C PRO A 389 -19.57 2.39 29.40
#